data_AF-A0A167CLA4-F1
#
_entry.id   AF-A0A167CLA4-F1
#
_cell.length_a   1.000
_cell.length_b   1.000
_cell.length_c   1.000
_cell.angle_alpha   90.00
_cell.angle_beta   90.00
_cell.angle_gamma   90.00
#
_symmetry.space_group_name_H-M   'P 1'
#
loop_
_entity.id
_entity.type
_entity.pdbx_description
1 polymer ?
#
loop_
_entity_poly.entity_id
_entity_poly.type
_entity_poly.pdbx_seq_one_letter_code
_entity_poly.pdbx_strand_id
1 'polypeptide(L)'
;MSYPTRSFSSHLRAPSSSASSSSSQSPALLARIEEKKGELQNLRELRDLSAAVASQMEALEQKLTTLSDGTGAIAAVLSNWHNVLRAINMASAKLAKPSGDAPMEDAPEPAELLPQTLVRIPTEHAPTLQAQADAIEAAAAEGDSTQWLNAMPERPDTKFALKVYAAKIK
;
A
#
# COMPACT_ATOMS: atom_id res chain seq x y z
N MET A 1 54.66 15.88 -0.68
CA MET A 1 53.38 16.60 -0.47
C MET A 1 53.63 17.64 0.62
N SER A 2 53.85 18.90 0.25
CA SER A 2 54.16 19.99 1.19
C SER A 2 52.86 20.67 1.61
N TYR A 3 52.50 20.55 2.89
CA TYR A 3 51.35 21.26 3.45
C TYR A 3 51.73 22.72 3.71
N PRO A 4 50.89 23.70 3.34
CA PRO A 4 51.12 25.09 3.74
C PRO A 4 50.91 25.20 5.25
N THR A 5 51.97 25.61 5.95
CA THR A 5 51.90 25.88 7.39
C THR A 5 51.00 27.09 7.61
N ARG A 6 49.81 26.90 8.17
CA ARG A 6 48.96 28.00 8.65
C ARG A 6 49.76 28.79 9.68
N SER A 7 50.25 29.97 9.31
CA SER A 7 50.69 30.96 10.28
C SER A 7 49.44 31.48 10.99
N PHE A 8 49.13 30.91 12.15
CA PHE A 8 48.18 31.51 13.08
C PHE A 8 48.77 32.84 13.55
N SER A 9 48.26 33.94 12.99
CA SER A 9 48.56 35.27 13.48
C SER A 9 47.89 35.44 14.84
N SER A 10 48.64 35.17 15.90
CA SER A 10 48.26 35.51 17.27
C SER A 10 48.12 37.03 17.33
N HIS A 11 46.89 37.50 17.53
CA HIS A 11 46.55 38.92 17.66
C HIS A 11 47.22 39.52 18.90
N LEU A 12 48.38 40.15 18.71
CA LEU A 12 48.86 41.18 19.63
C LEU A 12 48.28 42.52 19.16
N ARG A 13 47.34 43.01 19.97
CA ARG A 13 46.64 44.28 19.84
C ARG A 13 47.64 45.44 19.69
N ALA A 14 47.75 46.01 18.49
CA ALA A 14 48.50 47.25 18.26
C ALA A 14 47.75 48.45 18.88
N PRO A 15 48.43 49.40 19.53
CA PRO A 15 47.79 50.59 20.07
C PRO A 15 47.41 51.54 18.94
N SER A 16 46.26 52.20 19.10
CA SER A 16 45.65 53.11 18.15
C SER A 16 46.57 54.27 17.79
N SER A 17 47.09 54.28 16.55
CA SER A 17 47.48 55.50 15.87
C SER A 17 46.45 55.79 14.78
N SER A 18 45.79 56.91 14.96
CA SER A 18 44.96 57.60 14.00
C SER A 18 45.69 57.75 12.66
N ALA A 19 45.26 57.00 11.66
CA ALA A 19 45.55 57.25 10.26
C ALA A 19 44.29 56.94 9.43
N SER A 20 43.60 58.01 9.06
CA SER A 20 42.70 58.06 7.93
C SER A 20 43.44 57.61 6.66
N SER A 21 43.19 56.40 6.17
CA SER A 21 43.58 55.98 4.82
C SER A 21 42.54 55.03 4.22
N SER A 22 41.45 55.63 3.74
CA SER A 22 40.33 54.97 3.10
C SER A 22 40.59 54.48 1.66
N SER A 23 41.82 54.15 1.25
CA SER A 23 42.07 53.83 -0.17
C SER A 23 43.29 52.97 -0.53
N SER A 24 44.06 52.44 0.42
CA SER A 24 45.21 51.59 0.10
C SER A 24 45.12 50.24 0.80
N GLN A 25 44.23 49.36 0.32
CA GLN A 25 44.27 47.97 0.73
C GLN A 25 45.64 47.38 0.38
N SER A 26 46.35 46.87 1.38
CA SER A 26 47.67 46.30 1.20
C SER A 26 47.60 45.11 0.23
N PRO A 27 48.52 44.96 -0.74
CA PRO A 27 48.47 43.87 -1.74
C PRO A 27 48.45 42.47 -1.11
N ALA A 28 49.03 42.31 0.09
CA ALA A 28 48.95 41.07 0.87
C ALA A 28 47.52 40.71 1.35
N LEU A 29 46.66 41.71 1.59
CA LEU A 29 45.26 41.46 1.96
C LEU A 29 44.44 41.03 0.76
N LEU A 30 44.71 41.59 -0.43
CA LEU A 30 44.05 41.19 -1.68
C LEU A 30 44.35 39.72 -2.03
N ALA A 31 45.60 39.29 -1.90
CA ALA A 31 45.99 37.90 -2.10
C ALA A 31 45.25 36.93 -1.15
N ARG A 32 45.13 37.29 0.14
CA ARG A 32 44.37 36.50 1.12
C ARG A 32 42.87 36.47 0.82
N ILE A 33 42.31 37.56 0.30
CA ILE A 33 40.90 37.61 -0.10
C ILE A 33 40.65 36.66 -1.27
N GLU A 34 41.53 36.64 -2.26
CA GLU A 34 41.44 35.73 -3.41
C GLU A 34 41.55 34.25 -2.97
N GLU A 35 42.53 33.94 -2.12
CA GLU A 35 42.67 32.61 -1.51
C GLU A 35 41.38 32.18 -0.78
N LYS A 36 40.83 33.06 0.07
CA LYS A 36 39.59 32.77 0.82
C LYS A 36 38.37 32.62 -0.08
N LYS A 37 38.29 33.36 -1.19
CA LYS A 37 37.23 33.16 -2.19
C LYS A 37 37.33 31.78 -2.83
N GLY A 38 38.54 31.31 -3.14
CA GLY A 38 38.77 29.94 -3.62
C GLY A 38 38.36 28.89 -2.59
N GLU A 39 38.77 29.05 -1.33
CA GLU A 39 38.35 28.15 -0.24
C GLU A 39 36.83 28.10 -0.08
N LEU A 40 36.15 29.25 -0.13
CA LEU A 40 34.70 29.31 -0.01
C LEU A 40 33.99 28.63 -1.18
N GLN A 41 34.53 28.73 -2.39
CA GLN A 41 34.00 28.02 -3.55
C GLN A 41 34.09 26.50 -3.35
N ASN A 42 35.26 26.01 -2.92
CA ASN A 42 35.44 24.59 -2.61
C ASN A 42 34.49 24.11 -1.49
N LEU A 43 34.27 24.93 -0.46
CA LEU A 43 33.34 24.59 0.62
C LEU A 43 31.87 24.54 0.15
N ARG A 44 31.49 25.40 -0.80
CA ARG A 44 30.15 25.36 -1.42
C ARG A 44 29.96 24.08 -2.22
N GLU A 45 30.95 23.71 -3.02
CA GLU A 45 30.93 22.45 -3.79
C GLU A 45 30.83 21.24 -2.86
N LEU A 46 31.60 21.19 -1.76
CA LEU A 46 31.49 20.13 -0.77
C LEU A 46 30.11 20.08 -0.11
N ARG A 47 29.51 21.23 0.18
CA ARG A 47 28.16 21.31 0.74
C ARG A 47 27.12 20.81 -0.25
N ASP A 48 27.23 21.17 -1.52
CA ASP A 48 26.30 20.74 -2.57
C ASP A 48 26.41 19.23 -2.83
N LEU A 49 27.64 18.70 -2.87
CA LEU A 49 27.89 17.26 -2.94
C LEU A 49 27.32 16.52 -1.73
N SER A 50 27.51 17.06 -0.52
CA SER A 50 26.96 16.46 0.70
C SER A 50 25.43 16.46 0.70
N ALA A 51 24.80 17.53 0.19
CA ALA A 51 23.36 17.59 0.02
C ALA A 51 22.86 16.55 -1.01
N ALA A 52 23.58 16.38 -2.12
CA ALA A 52 23.27 15.37 -3.12
C ALA A 52 23.38 13.94 -2.56
N VAL A 53 24.41 13.66 -1.74
CA VAL A 53 24.56 12.36 -1.07
C VAL A 53 23.41 12.11 -0.09
N ALA A 54 23.01 13.12 0.70
CA ALA A 54 21.89 12.99 1.61
C ALA A 54 20.58 12.63 0.87
N SER A 55 20.31 13.30 -0.26
CA SER A 55 19.16 12.96 -1.11
C SER A 55 19.23 11.53 -1.67
N GLN A 56 20.43 11.06 -2.04
CA GLN A 56 20.61 9.67 -2.47
C GLN A 56 20.39 8.67 -1.35
N MET A 57 20.77 8.99 -0.11
CA MET A 57 20.50 8.13 1.05
C MET A 57 19.00 8.01 1.33
N GLU A 58 18.25 9.11 1.22
CA GLU A 58 16.78 9.09 1.34
C GLU A 58 16.12 8.26 0.23
N ALA A 59 16.57 8.41 -1.02
CA ALA A 59 16.08 7.60 -2.13
C ALA A 59 16.42 6.11 -1.97
N LEU A 60 17.58 5.78 -1.37
CA LEU A 60 17.94 4.40 -1.04
C LEU A 60 17.06 3.83 0.08
N GLU A 61 16.73 4.61 1.09
CA GLU A 61 15.82 4.21 2.16
C GLU A 61 14.44 3.82 1.60
N GLN A 62 13.89 4.62 0.69
CA GLN A 62 12.61 4.33 0.00
C GLN A 62 12.67 3.02 -0.81
N LYS A 63 13.83 2.71 -1.40
CA LYS A 63 14.02 1.43 -2.12
C LYS A 63 14.15 0.25 -1.16
N LEU A 64 14.84 0.43 -0.03
CA LEU A 64 14.99 -0.61 0.99
C LEU A 64 13.66 -0.94 1.68
N THR A 65 12.84 0.06 1.98
CA THR A 65 11.48 -0.14 2.50
C THR A 65 10.62 -0.93 1.50
N THR A 66 10.62 -0.53 0.23
CA THR A 66 9.91 -1.28 -0.84
C THR A 66 10.38 -2.75 -0.93
N LEU A 67 11.70 -3.00 -0.84
CA LEU A 67 12.25 -4.36 -0.84
C LEU A 67 11.86 -5.16 0.40
N SER A 68 11.83 -4.53 1.57
CA SER A 68 11.36 -5.14 2.82
C SER A 68 9.89 -5.55 2.71
N ASP A 69 9.03 -4.66 2.22
CA ASP A 69 7.60 -4.92 2.05
C ASP A 69 7.35 -6.05 1.04
N GLY A 70 8.08 -6.06 -0.09
CA GLY A 70 8.06 -7.16 -1.05
C GLY A 70 8.49 -8.49 -0.44
N THR A 71 9.49 -8.49 0.44
CA THR A 71 9.93 -9.69 1.17
C THR A 71 8.85 -10.18 2.14
N GLY A 72 8.15 -9.26 2.82
CA GLY A 72 7.00 -9.57 3.66
C GLY A 72 5.86 -10.23 2.88
N ALA A 73 5.56 -9.73 1.68
CA ALA A 73 4.55 -10.32 0.79
C ALA A 73 4.93 -11.75 0.37
N ILE A 74 6.19 -12.00 0.02
CA ILE A 74 6.68 -13.35 -0.32
C ILE A 74 6.60 -14.28 0.89
N ALA A 75 6.98 -13.81 2.08
CA ALA A 75 6.86 -14.59 3.31
C ALA A 75 5.40 -15.00 3.60
N ALA A 76 4.44 -14.11 3.35
CA ALA A 76 3.01 -14.42 3.47
C ALA A 76 2.56 -15.51 2.47
N VAL A 77 3.00 -15.44 1.21
CA VAL A 77 2.72 -16.47 0.21
C VAL A 77 3.34 -17.81 0.63
N LEU A 78 4.61 -17.84 1.05
CA LEU A 78 5.25 -19.07 1.52
C LEU A 78 4.55 -19.66 2.74
N SER A 79 4.13 -18.82 3.69
CA SER A 79 3.35 -19.28 4.85
C SER A 79 2.00 -19.86 4.44
N ASN A 80 1.32 -19.28 3.45
CA ASN A 80 0.09 -19.82 2.91
C ASN A 80 0.33 -21.20 2.27
N TRP A 81 1.31 -21.30 1.38
CA TRP A 81 1.65 -22.56 0.70
C TRP A 81 2.08 -23.65 1.69
N HIS A 82 2.82 -23.30 2.74
CA HIS A 82 3.15 -24.22 3.82
C HIS A 82 1.91 -24.81 4.49
N ASN A 83 0.90 -23.97 4.77
CA ASN A 83 -0.37 -24.42 5.35
C ASN A 83 -1.14 -25.34 4.40
N VAL A 84 -1.19 -25.01 3.10
CA VAL A 84 -1.85 -25.83 2.07
C VAL A 84 -1.17 -27.20 1.96
N LEU A 85 0.16 -27.24 1.81
CA LEU A 85 0.90 -28.50 1.70
C LEU A 85 0.78 -29.35 2.97
N ARG A 86 0.76 -28.72 4.15
CA ARG A 86 0.52 -29.42 5.42
C ARG A 86 -0.87 -30.03 5.48
N ALA A 87 -1.90 -29.28 5.10
CA ALA A 87 -3.28 -29.76 5.08
C ALA A 87 -3.43 -30.95 4.12
N ILE A 88 -2.83 -30.85 2.92
CA ILE A 88 -2.79 -31.96 1.96
C ILE A 88 -2.09 -33.17 2.57
N ASN A 89 -0.91 -33.02 3.18
CA ASN A 89 -0.18 -34.14 3.76
C ASN A 89 -0.98 -34.81 4.90
N MET A 90 -1.61 -34.02 5.78
CA MET A 90 -2.47 -34.55 6.85
C MET A 90 -3.70 -35.29 6.31
N ALA A 91 -4.26 -34.86 5.19
CA ALA A 91 -5.36 -35.56 4.52
C ALA A 91 -4.87 -36.83 3.80
N SER A 92 -3.81 -36.74 2.99
CA SER A 92 -3.25 -37.83 2.19
C SER A 92 -2.70 -38.97 3.04
N ALA A 93 -2.09 -38.69 4.19
CA ALA A 93 -1.62 -39.72 5.12
C ALA A 93 -2.75 -40.58 5.69
N LYS A 94 -3.98 -40.03 5.79
CA LYS A 94 -5.16 -40.79 6.22
C LYS A 94 -5.77 -41.63 5.11
N LEU A 95 -5.61 -41.24 3.84
CA LEU A 95 -6.06 -41.99 2.67
C LEU A 95 -5.19 -43.24 2.39
N ALA A 96 -3.91 -43.22 2.77
CA ALA A 96 -2.96 -44.31 2.47
C ALA A 96 -2.99 -45.48 3.46
N LYS A 97 -3.85 -45.47 4.49
CA LYS A 97 -4.05 -46.63 5.36
C LYS A 97 -5.18 -47.48 4.78
N PRO A 98 -4.92 -48.57 4.03
CA PRO A 98 -5.97 -49.50 3.68
C PRO A 98 -6.56 -50.03 4.99
N SER A 99 -7.86 -49.83 5.16
CA SER A 99 -8.67 -50.52 6.15
C SER A 99 -8.61 -52.03 5.87
N GLY A 100 -7.63 -52.70 6.45
CA GLY A 100 -7.46 -54.14 6.36
C GLY A 100 -6.80 -54.67 7.63
N ASP A 101 -7.56 -55.52 8.33
CA ASP A 101 -7.24 -56.37 9.49
C ASP A 101 -7.35 -55.80 10.92
N ALA A 102 -8.52 -56.03 11.54
CA ALA A 102 -8.68 -56.96 12.67
C ALA A 102 -10.16 -57.42 12.78
N PRO A 103 -10.44 -58.68 13.19
CA PRO A 103 -11.74 -59.34 13.03
C PRO A 103 -12.78 -58.89 14.08
N MET A 104 -14.06 -58.97 13.66
CA MET A 104 -15.28 -58.80 14.46
C MET A 104 -15.17 -59.38 15.87
N GLU A 105 -15.45 -58.57 16.89
CA GLU A 105 -16.15 -59.00 18.10
C GLU A 105 -16.89 -57.81 18.74
N ASP A 106 -18.12 -58.09 19.18
CA ASP A 106 -19.21 -57.18 19.52
C ASP A 106 -18.86 -55.95 20.40
N ALA A 107 -19.08 -54.75 19.85
CA ALA A 107 -19.34 -53.52 20.60
C ALA A 107 -20.20 -52.58 19.74
N PRO A 108 -21.13 -51.78 20.30
CA PRO A 108 -21.95 -50.87 19.49
C PRO A 108 -21.02 -49.84 18.84
N GLU A 109 -20.83 -49.98 17.53
CA GLU A 109 -20.13 -49.07 16.63
C GLU A 109 -20.44 -47.61 17.03
N PRO A 110 -19.50 -46.85 17.62
CA PRO A 110 -19.68 -45.42 17.72
C PRO A 110 -19.57 -44.92 16.29
N ALA A 111 -20.72 -44.64 15.66
CA ALA A 111 -20.86 -44.04 14.35
C ALA A 111 -19.65 -43.15 14.08
N GLU A 112 -18.79 -43.53 13.12
CA GLU A 112 -17.52 -42.86 12.83
C GLU A 112 -17.76 -41.35 12.78
N LEU A 113 -17.48 -40.65 13.88
CA LEU A 113 -17.87 -39.25 14.04
C LEU A 113 -16.96 -38.44 13.12
N LEU A 114 -17.50 -38.07 11.96
CA LEU A 114 -16.85 -37.18 11.03
C LEU A 114 -16.43 -35.92 11.79
N PRO A 115 -15.16 -35.49 11.68
CA PRO A 115 -14.69 -34.31 12.38
C PRO A 115 -15.56 -33.10 11.97
N GLN A 116 -15.91 -32.27 12.95
CA GLN A 116 -16.68 -31.04 12.71
C GLN A 116 -15.98 -30.15 11.67
N THR A 117 -16.74 -29.58 10.75
CA THR A 117 -16.25 -28.79 9.60
C THR A 117 -15.94 -27.33 9.95
N LEU A 118 -15.32 -27.10 11.10
CA LEU A 118 -15.02 -25.74 11.55
C LEU A 118 -13.78 -25.18 10.83
N VAL A 119 -13.95 -24.04 10.14
CA VAL A 119 -12.89 -23.34 9.41
C VAL A 119 -12.81 -21.90 9.90
N ARG A 120 -11.59 -21.35 9.97
CA ARG A 120 -11.36 -19.93 10.30
C ARG A 120 -11.44 -19.09 9.02
N ILE A 121 -12.35 -18.13 8.99
CA ILE A 121 -12.46 -17.15 7.91
C ILE A 121 -12.08 -15.77 8.48
N PRO A 122 -11.09 -15.07 7.91
CA PRO A 122 -10.74 -13.72 8.34
C PRO A 122 -11.94 -12.76 8.17
N THR A 123 -12.28 -12.00 9.21
CA THR A 123 -13.41 -11.05 9.20
C THR A 123 -12.99 -9.60 8.98
N GLU A 124 -11.69 -9.32 8.78
CA GLU A 124 -11.15 -7.96 8.70
C GLU A 124 -11.73 -7.13 7.52
N HIS A 125 -12.19 -7.79 6.45
CA HIS A 125 -12.85 -7.17 5.29
C HIS A 125 -14.37 -7.34 5.26
N ALA A 126 -14.98 -7.90 6.31
CA ALA A 126 -16.43 -8.09 6.39
C ALA A 126 -17.24 -6.79 6.20
N PRO A 127 -16.90 -5.63 6.82
CA PRO A 127 -17.69 -4.41 6.63
C PRO A 127 -17.61 -3.85 5.21
N THR A 128 -16.48 -4.00 4.52
CA THR A 128 -16.33 -3.57 3.12
C THR A 128 -17.11 -4.44 2.14
N LEU A 129 -17.21 -5.75 2.42
CA LEU A 129 -18.02 -6.67 1.62
C LEU A 129 -19.52 -6.44 1.84
N GLN A 130 -19.93 -6.16 3.09
CA GLN A 130 -21.31 -5.80 3.40
C GLN A 130 -21.72 -4.50 2.70
N ALA A 131 -20.89 -3.46 2.75
CA ALA A 131 -21.16 -2.20 2.07
C ALA A 131 -21.24 -2.36 0.53
N GLN A 132 -20.45 -3.25 -0.08
CA GLN A 132 -20.57 -3.56 -1.50
C GLN A 132 -21.84 -4.34 -1.82
N ALA A 133 -22.24 -5.29 -0.96
CA ALA A 133 -23.48 -6.04 -1.13
C ALA A 133 -24.70 -5.11 -1.03
N ASP A 134 -24.75 -4.25 -0.02
CA ASP A 134 -25.82 -3.27 0.17
C ASP A 134 -25.88 -2.26 -1.00
N ALA A 135 -24.73 -1.86 -1.55
CA ALA A 135 -24.67 -0.97 -2.72
C ALA A 135 -25.18 -1.64 -4.02
N ILE A 136 -24.89 -2.93 -4.20
CA ILE A 136 -25.42 -3.71 -5.34
C ILE A 136 -26.94 -3.89 -5.18
N GLU A 137 -27.42 -4.13 -3.97
CA GLU A 137 -28.85 -4.27 -3.66
C GLU A 137 -29.60 -2.94 -3.86
N ALA A 138 -29.03 -1.82 -3.43
CA ALA A 138 -29.59 -0.48 -3.66
C ALA A 138 -29.65 -0.12 -5.16
N ALA A 139 -28.61 -0.46 -5.92
CA ALA A 139 -28.59 -0.25 -7.38
C ALA A 139 -29.62 -1.14 -8.10
N ALA A 140 -29.90 -2.35 -7.60
CA ALA A 140 -30.95 -3.21 -8.13
C ALA A 140 -32.36 -2.66 -7.83
N ALA A 141 -32.57 -2.02 -6.68
CA ALA A 141 -33.85 -1.42 -6.30
C ALA A 141 -34.21 -0.16 -7.11
N GLU A 142 -33.22 0.64 -7.53
CA GLU A 142 -33.44 1.80 -8.42
C GLU A 142 -33.83 1.39 -9.86
N GLY A 143 -33.37 0.23 -10.32
CA GLY A 143 -33.72 -0.32 -11.64
C GLY A 143 -35.19 -0.77 -11.77
N ASP A 144 -35.78 -1.32 -10.70
CA ASP A 144 -37.15 -1.85 -10.69
C ASP A 144 -38.22 -0.74 -10.63
N SER A 145 -37.91 0.38 -9.96
CA SER A 145 -38.84 1.52 -9.84
C SER A 145 -39.14 2.21 -11.18
N THR A 146 -38.21 2.15 -12.14
CA THR A 146 -38.42 2.70 -13.49
C THR A 146 -39.18 1.74 -14.41
N GLN A 147 -39.24 0.44 -14.10
CA GLN A 147 -39.92 -0.56 -14.90
C GLN A 147 -41.44 -0.55 -14.69
N TRP A 148 -41.93 -0.23 -13.49
CA TRP A 148 -43.37 -0.10 -13.19
C TRP A 148 -44.04 1.10 -13.86
N LEU A 149 -43.32 2.20 -14.09
CA LEU A 149 -43.87 3.43 -14.68
C LEU A 149 -44.14 3.30 -16.19
N ASN A 150 -43.46 2.39 -16.89
CA ASN A 150 -43.68 2.07 -18.30
C ASN A 150 -44.70 0.96 -18.56
N ALA A 151 -45.18 0.28 -17.51
CA ALA A 151 -46.06 -0.89 -17.62
C ALA A 151 -47.56 -0.58 -17.42
N MET A 152 -47.98 0.70 -17.43
CA MET A 152 -49.40 1.05 -17.37
C MET A 152 -50.05 0.86 -18.75
N PRO A 153 -51.02 -0.07 -18.93
CA PRO A 153 -51.69 -0.26 -20.20
C PRO A 153 -52.66 0.89 -20.47
N GLU A 154 -52.65 1.42 -21.70
CA GLU A 154 -53.58 2.45 -22.15
C GLU A 154 -55.05 2.01 -21.98
N ARG A 155 -55.89 2.94 -21.52
CA ARG A 155 -57.33 2.70 -21.35
C ARG A 155 -57.97 2.43 -22.72
N PRO A 156 -58.67 1.30 -22.91
CA PRO A 156 -59.28 1.01 -24.21
C PRO A 156 -60.53 1.87 -24.47
N ASP A 157 -60.60 2.38 -25.69
CA ASP A 157 -61.68 3.20 -26.24
C ASP A 157 -63.08 2.58 -26.04
N THR A 158 -63.98 3.40 -25.49
CA THR A 158 -65.38 3.05 -25.13
C THR A 158 -66.29 2.72 -26.32
N LYS A 159 -65.79 2.68 -27.55
CA LYS A 159 -66.59 2.43 -28.76
C LYS A 159 -66.82 0.94 -29.04
N PHE A 160 -66.02 0.03 -28.49
CA PHE A 160 -66.21 -1.41 -28.68
C PHE A 160 -67.27 -2.04 -27.75
N ALA A 161 -67.53 -1.43 -26.59
CA ALA A 161 -68.43 -2.00 -25.58
C ALA A 161 -69.92 -1.99 -25.97
N LEU A 162 -70.35 -1.05 -26.82
CA LEU A 162 -71.77 -0.93 -27.20
C LEU A 162 -72.20 -1.88 -28.34
N LYS A 163 -71.26 -2.42 -29.13
CA LYS A 163 -71.61 -3.34 -30.23
C LYS A 163 -71.84 -4.77 -29.75
N VAL A 164 -71.23 -5.16 -28.63
CA VAL A 164 -71.33 -6.52 -28.08
C VAL A 164 -72.65 -6.72 -27.31
N TYR A 165 -73.21 -5.67 -26.69
CA TYR A 165 -74.44 -5.80 -25.90
C TYR A 165 -75.74 -5.84 -26.72
N ALA A 166 -75.74 -5.36 -27.97
CA ALA A 166 -76.95 -5.33 -28.81
C ALA A 166 -77.28 -6.66 -29.51
N ALA A 167 -76.35 -7.61 -29.58
CA ALA A 167 -76.55 -8.91 -30.24
C ALA A 167 -77.08 -10.00 -29.30
N LYS A 168 -77.32 -9.69 -28.02
CA LYS A 168 -77.78 -10.64 -26.99
C LYS A 168 -79.24 -10.40 -26.55
N ILE A 169 -80.03 -9.68 -27.34
CA ILE A 169 -81.48 -9.54 -27.11
C ILE A 169 -82.20 -9.61 -28.47
N LYS A 170 -82.30 -10.82 -29.02
CA LYS A 170 -83.44 -11.27 -29.85
C LYS A 170 -83.39 -12.78 -30.02
#